data_AF-A0A2J7QZ95-F1
#
_entry.id   AF-A0A2J7QZ95-F1
#
_cell.length_a   1.000
_cell.length_b   1.000
_cell.length_c   1.000
_cell.angle_alpha   90.00
_cell.angle_beta   90.00
_cell.angle_gamma   90.00
#
_symmetry.space_group_name_H-M   'P 1'
#
loop_
_entity.id
_entity.type
_entity.pdbx_description
1 polymer ?
#
loop_
_entity_poly.entity_id
_entity_poly.type
_entity_poly.pdbx_seq_one_letter_code
_entity_poly.pdbx_strand_id
1 'polypeptide(L)'
;MFLYGTNSDQTNMISTQPPSQWHPIPAMQNSAYPLTQPVQVIQPTFQSAPQTEYYFPPLPQATPVIGIHPTNQHNNRQSQRMTSTSEEEEERSPTHSSNWQVVKSVKRKKTLKNKPIHDTNTVTTNNRYECLTIEDHTPPDNNDNPTPAREPKPPPIFVHGVVNYREMVKQIQVLVEHEQYYTKSLANNVVKINCNTPDTYRKLVREFKEKNIYHHTYQLKEDRAYRIVIRYLHYSTDIDDIKEELLRLGHKVRNIINVRNRLTKEPLNMFFVDLEPASNNKEVYKIKGLQNKIIEIEPPRTTTKNYMIQCMRCQQYGHSKSYCNRPFACVKCGGSHNTTEGKKSRNTPAKCALCGGDHPANYKGCEHYQRLITGNNKPITQRTAATSTNTNIPHKTYNP
;
A
#
# COMPACT_ATOMS: atom_id res chain seq x y z
N MET A 1 -61.10 -41.18 10.77
CA MET A 1 -61.54 -40.51 12.01
C MET A 1 -61.76 -39.05 11.64
N PHE A 2 -62.99 -38.62 11.35
CA PHE A 2 -63.97 -38.09 12.32
C PHE A 2 -63.32 -37.00 13.21
N LEU A 3 -63.78 -35.74 13.35
CA LEU A 3 -64.98 -35.01 12.94
C LEU A 3 -64.76 -33.50 13.26
N TYR A 4 -65.49 -32.66 12.50
CA TYR A 4 -66.12 -31.37 12.83
C TYR A 4 -65.33 -30.15 13.36
N GLY A 5 -65.66 -29.00 12.73
CA GLY A 5 -65.39 -27.65 13.23
C GLY A 5 -65.82 -26.56 12.23
N THR A 6 -67.12 -26.41 12.00
CA THR A 6 -67.81 -25.51 11.05
C THR A 6 -67.92 -24.04 11.50
N ASN A 7 -68.30 -23.17 10.53
CA ASN A 7 -68.95 -21.85 10.63
C ASN A 7 -68.05 -20.61 10.71
N SER A 8 -68.35 -19.48 10.05
CA SER A 8 -69.35 -19.12 9.03
C SER A 8 -69.07 -17.68 8.60
N ASP A 9 -69.47 -17.34 7.37
CA ASP A 9 -69.43 -16.01 6.78
C ASP A 9 -70.07 -14.91 7.63
N GLN A 10 -69.51 -13.70 7.61
CA GLN A 10 -70.28 -12.51 7.22
C GLN A 10 -69.40 -11.30 6.86
N THR A 11 -69.81 -10.71 5.76
CA THR A 11 -69.39 -9.49 5.07
C THR A 11 -69.54 -8.19 5.88
N ASN A 12 -68.74 -7.21 5.47
CA ASN A 12 -69.09 -5.80 5.19
C ASN A 12 -68.60 -4.67 6.13
N MET A 13 -68.09 -3.65 5.43
CA MET A 13 -68.11 -2.20 5.68
C MET A 13 -66.83 -1.52 6.17
N ILE A 14 -66.18 -0.92 5.16
CA ILE A 14 -65.29 0.24 5.17
C ILE A 14 -65.90 1.38 6.00
N SER A 15 -65.11 1.97 6.91
CA SER A 15 -65.36 3.34 7.38
C SER A 15 -64.03 4.08 7.57
N THR A 16 -63.86 5.07 6.72
CA THR A 16 -62.79 6.06 6.64
C THR A 16 -62.85 7.03 7.81
N GLN A 17 -61.77 7.14 8.61
CA GLN A 17 -61.58 8.24 9.55
C GLN A 17 -60.84 9.41 8.89
N PRO A 18 -61.31 10.67 9.03
CA PRO A 18 -60.59 11.86 8.59
C PRO A 18 -59.59 12.38 9.66
N PRO A 19 -58.58 13.17 9.25
CA PRO A 19 -57.46 13.57 10.10
C PRO A 19 -57.82 14.67 11.11
N SER A 20 -57.20 14.59 12.29
CA SER A 20 -57.35 15.54 13.39
C SER A 20 -56.86 16.94 13.02
N GLN A 21 -57.71 17.93 13.32
CA GLN A 21 -57.50 19.35 13.08
C GLN A 21 -56.37 19.92 13.95
N TRP A 22 -55.50 20.70 13.32
CA TRP A 22 -54.49 21.52 13.96
C TRP A 22 -55.15 22.77 14.56
N HIS A 23 -54.96 22.99 15.86
CA HIS A 23 -55.35 24.24 16.50
C HIS A 23 -54.34 25.36 16.20
N PRO A 24 -54.78 26.60 15.93
CA PRO A 24 -53.90 27.72 15.67
C PRO A 24 -53.23 28.25 16.95
N ILE A 25 -51.93 28.53 16.83
CA ILE A 25 -51.07 29.15 17.85
C ILE A 25 -51.43 30.64 17.98
N PRO A 26 -51.65 31.20 19.19
CA PRO A 26 -51.89 32.62 19.36
C PRO A 26 -50.63 33.45 19.07
N ALA A 27 -50.79 34.53 18.31
CA ALA A 27 -49.75 35.51 18.00
C ALA A 27 -49.24 36.19 19.29
N MET A 28 -47.95 36.02 19.59
CA MET A 28 -47.27 36.85 20.59
C MET A 28 -46.90 38.20 20.00
N GLN A 29 -47.32 39.25 20.71
CA GLN A 29 -47.09 40.64 20.39
C GLN A 29 -45.60 41.01 20.46
N ASN A 30 -45.15 41.78 19.47
CA ASN A 30 -43.86 42.45 19.45
C ASN A 30 -43.69 43.35 20.68
N SER A 31 -42.72 43.04 21.54
CA SER A 31 -42.17 44.01 22.48
C SER A 31 -40.74 44.35 22.07
N ALA A 32 -40.51 45.66 21.89
CA ALA A 32 -39.24 46.24 21.51
C ALA A 32 -38.21 46.08 22.63
N TYR A 33 -37.02 45.57 22.29
CA TYR A 33 -35.86 45.59 23.17
C TYR A 33 -35.17 46.96 23.06
N PRO A 34 -34.91 47.68 24.18
CA PRO A 34 -34.10 48.89 24.14
C PRO A 34 -32.60 48.55 24.06
N LEU A 35 -31.91 49.30 23.20
CA LEU A 35 -30.46 49.37 23.06
C LEU A 35 -29.79 49.73 24.38
N THR A 36 -28.90 48.87 24.89
CA THR A 36 -27.99 49.17 26.00
C THR A 36 -26.56 49.36 25.51
N GLN A 37 -25.92 50.38 26.10
CA GLN A 37 -24.64 50.98 25.75
C GLN A 37 -23.41 50.11 26.10
N PRO A 38 -22.22 50.40 25.53
CA PRO A 38 -21.04 49.53 25.63
C PRO A 38 -20.43 49.47 27.04
N VAL A 39 -20.21 48.24 27.53
CA VAL A 39 -19.50 47.95 28.78
C VAL A 39 -17.98 48.03 28.54
N GLN A 40 -17.30 48.77 29.41
CA GLN A 40 -15.85 48.96 29.39
C GLN A 40 -15.08 47.68 29.72
N VAL A 41 -14.00 47.45 28.96
CA VAL A 41 -13.04 46.36 29.15
C VAL A 41 -12.14 46.70 30.34
N ILE A 42 -12.27 45.96 31.43
CA ILE A 42 -11.33 46.00 32.57
C ILE A 42 -10.31 44.88 32.35
N GLN A 43 -9.03 45.24 32.15
CA GLN A 43 -7.91 44.29 32.14
C GLN A 43 -7.54 43.90 33.59
N PRO A 44 -7.37 42.60 33.91
CA PRO A 44 -6.82 42.22 35.19
C PRO A 44 -5.29 42.32 35.18
N THR A 45 -4.76 43.24 35.96
CA THR A 45 -3.37 43.31 36.41
C THR A 45 -3.10 42.18 37.40
N PHE A 46 -2.30 41.18 37.01
CA PHE A 46 -1.76 40.20 37.97
C PHE A 46 -0.38 40.65 38.45
N GLN A 47 -0.34 41.05 39.72
CA GLN A 47 0.88 41.31 40.48
C GLN A 47 1.62 39.99 40.76
N SER A 48 2.94 40.03 40.59
CA SER A 48 3.87 38.96 40.88
C SER A 48 3.91 38.62 42.38
N ALA A 49 3.64 37.36 42.73
CA ALA A 49 3.82 36.81 44.06
C ALA A 49 5.31 36.53 44.38
N PRO A 50 5.76 36.61 45.65
CA PRO A 50 7.16 36.52 46.03
C PRO A 50 7.69 35.08 45.94
N GLN A 51 8.96 34.95 45.53
CA GLN A 51 9.66 33.67 45.41
C GLN A 51 9.98 33.09 46.79
N THR A 52 9.46 31.90 47.06
CA THR A 52 9.93 31.04 48.15
C THR A 52 11.05 30.15 47.62
N GLU A 53 12.26 30.35 48.13
CA GLU A 53 13.41 29.47 47.90
C GLU A 53 13.14 28.09 48.55
N TYR A 54 12.98 27.06 47.72
CA TYR A 54 12.99 25.67 48.18
C TYR A 54 14.42 25.13 48.11
N TYR A 55 15.04 24.97 49.28
CA TYR A 55 16.33 24.31 49.48
C TYR A 55 16.18 22.79 49.27
N PHE A 56 16.84 22.26 48.24
CA PHE A 56 16.95 20.81 48.01
C PHE A 56 18.25 20.27 48.62
N PRO A 57 18.21 19.28 49.54
CA PRO A 57 19.41 18.60 50.01
C PRO A 57 19.97 17.63 48.96
N PRO A 58 21.29 17.41 48.91
CA PRO A 58 21.94 16.60 47.89
C PRO A 58 21.73 15.09 48.08
N LEU A 59 21.56 14.37 46.97
CA LEU A 59 21.41 12.91 46.89
C LEU A 59 22.69 12.18 47.32
N PRO A 60 22.61 11.09 48.11
CA PRO A 60 23.77 10.31 48.51
C PRO A 60 24.25 9.38 47.38
N GLN A 61 25.57 9.29 47.22
CA GLN A 61 26.26 8.39 46.31
C GLN A 61 26.22 6.95 46.85
N ALA A 62 25.83 5.99 46.02
CA ALA A 62 25.80 4.57 46.36
C ALA A 62 27.11 3.87 45.97
N THR A 63 27.76 3.24 46.95
CA THR A 63 28.85 2.28 46.83
C THR A 63 28.33 0.89 46.45
N PRO A 64 29.16 0.00 45.89
CA PRO A 64 28.74 -1.34 45.49
C PRO A 64 28.91 -2.33 46.65
N VAL A 65 27.89 -3.11 46.95
CA VAL A 65 28.02 -4.29 47.82
C VAL A 65 27.43 -5.52 47.12
N ILE A 66 28.26 -6.56 47.13
CA ILE A 66 28.07 -7.91 46.62
C ILE A 66 27.23 -8.72 47.62
N GLY A 67 26.30 -9.54 47.12
CA GLY A 67 26.04 -10.84 47.74
C GLY A 67 24.59 -11.28 47.94
N ILE A 68 24.25 -12.42 47.30
CA ILE A 68 23.51 -13.57 47.84
C ILE A 68 21.95 -13.58 47.69
N HIS A 69 21.48 -14.45 46.78
CA HIS A 69 20.14 -15.11 46.76
C HIS A 69 19.92 -15.98 48.02
N PRO A 70 18.71 -16.41 48.46
CA PRO A 70 17.45 -16.71 47.73
C PRO A 70 16.19 -16.16 48.49
N THR A 71 14.90 -16.35 48.17
CA THR A 71 14.05 -17.54 47.90
C THR A 71 12.62 -17.06 47.51
N ASN A 72 11.88 -17.94 46.83
CA ASN A 72 10.49 -17.84 46.32
C ASN A 72 9.39 -17.34 47.28
N GLN A 73 8.34 -16.69 46.74
CA GLN A 73 6.96 -17.24 46.64
C GLN A 73 5.96 -16.33 45.87
N HIS A 74 5.25 -16.97 44.92
CA HIS A 74 3.91 -16.79 44.29
C HIS A 74 3.07 -15.50 44.48
N ASN A 75 2.30 -14.98 43.51
CA ASN A 75 1.16 -15.57 42.77
C ASN A 75 0.79 -14.68 41.54
N ASN A 76 0.62 -15.23 40.31
CA ASN A 76 -0.65 -15.60 39.64
C ASN A 76 -1.57 -14.38 39.28
N ARG A 77 -1.99 -14.09 38.03
CA ARG A 77 -2.81 -14.91 37.12
C ARG A 77 -2.77 -14.45 35.64
N GLN A 78 -3.00 -15.43 34.79
CA GLN A 78 -3.03 -15.47 33.32
C GLN A 78 -4.22 -14.73 32.67
N SER A 79 -4.02 -14.30 31.41
CA SER A 79 -5.03 -14.53 30.37
C SER A 79 -4.34 -15.05 29.11
N GLN A 80 -4.86 -16.18 28.62
CA GLN A 80 -4.23 -17.10 27.67
C GLN A 80 -4.50 -16.69 26.22
N ARG A 81 -3.52 -16.91 25.33
CA ARG A 81 -3.77 -17.29 23.94
C ARG A 81 -2.83 -18.45 23.60
N MET A 82 -3.39 -19.64 23.57
CA MET A 82 -2.73 -20.90 23.25
C MET A 82 -2.46 -21.00 21.74
N THR A 83 -1.25 -21.42 21.38
CA THR A 83 -0.99 -22.61 20.53
C THR A 83 0.48 -22.99 20.69
N SER A 84 0.72 -24.11 21.38
CA SER A 84 1.98 -24.84 21.41
C SER A 84 1.88 -26.02 20.44
N THR A 85 2.79 -26.09 19.48
CA THR A 85 3.38 -27.36 19.04
C THR A 85 4.85 -27.07 18.83
N SER A 86 5.64 -27.42 19.83
CA SER A 86 7.08 -27.54 19.77
C SER A 86 7.41 -28.77 18.93
N GLU A 87 7.80 -28.56 17.68
CA GLU A 87 8.65 -29.49 16.97
C GLU A 87 9.99 -28.80 16.81
N GLU A 88 11.03 -29.49 17.28
CA GLU A 88 12.42 -29.09 17.15
C GLU A 88 12.78 -29.11 15.66
N GLU A 89 12.74 -27.95 15.00
CA GLU A 89 13.32 -27.80 13.67
C GLU A 89 14.84 -27.73 13.81
N GLU A 90 15.43 -28.92 13.76
CA GLU A 90 16.81 -29.22 13.38
C GLU A 90 17.29 -28.29 12.26
N GLU A 91 18.56 -27.87 12.30
CA GLU A 91 19.23 -26.99 11.33
C GLU A 91 18.99 -27.43 9.87
N ARG A 92 17.89 -26.96 9.26
CA ARG A 92 17.60 -27.25 7.86
C ARG A 92 18.45 -26.33 6.98
N SER A 93 19.58 -26.87 6.55
CA SER A 93 20.31 -26.42 5.36
C SER A 93 19.30 -26.15 4.23
N PRO A 94 19.42 -25.06 3.44
CA PRO A 94 18.45 -24.79 2.37
C PRO A 94 18.61 -25.88 1.30
N THR A 95 17.69 -26.84 1.29
CA THR A 95 17.54 -27.80 0.20
C THR A 95 17.07 -27.04 -1.04
N HIS A 96 18.04 -26.52 -1.80
CA HIS A 96 17.81 -25.80 -3.03
C HIS A 96 17.25 -26.78 -4.08
N SER A 97 15.92 -26.94 -4.14
CA SER A 97 15.25 -27.96 -4.94
C SER A 97 15.40 -27.77 -6.46
N SER A 98 15.89 -26.63 -6.92
CA SER A 98 15.98 -26.32 -8.35
C SER A 98 17.44 -26.10 -8.77
N ASN A 99 17.99 -27.08 -9.48
CA ASN A 99 19.30 -27.05 -10.15
C ASN A 99 19.48 -25.88 -11.13
N TRP A 100 18.37 -25.27 -11.59
CA TRP A 100 18.38 -24.17 -12.55
C TRP A 100 18.38 -22.78 -11.91
N GLN A 101 18.18 -22.68 -10.59
CA GLN A 101 18.18 -21.42 -9.85
C GLN A 101 19.40 -21.35 -8.92
N VAL A 102 20.20 -20.28 -9.04
CA VAL A 102 21.32 -20.00 -8.15
C VAL A 102 21.28 -18.52 -7.77
N VAL A 103 21.01 -18.24 -6.49
CA VAL A 103 21.14 -16.88 -5.93
C VAL A 103 22.37 -16.84 -5.05
N LYS A 104 23.39 -16.10 -5.49
CA LYS A 104 24.59 -15.85 -4.70
C LYS A 104 24.19 -15.10 -3.42
N SER A 105 24.49 -15.67 -2.24
CA SER A 105 24.42 -14.92 -0.99
C SER A 105 25.36 -13.72 -1.11
N VAL A 106 24.97 -12.57 -0.54
CA VAL A 106 25.66 -11.30 -0.76
C VAL A 106 26.99 -11.29 0.03
N LYS A 107 28.00 -11.97 -0.52
CA LYS A 107 29.41 -11.65 -0.30
C LYS A 107 29.97 -11.21 -1.65
N ARG A 108 29.94 -9.90 -1.92
CA ARG A 108 30.61 -9.34 -3.10
C ARG A 108 31.54 -8.20 -2.72
N LYS A 109 32.76 -8.31 -3.28
CA LYS A 109 33.92 -7.42 -3.14
C LYS A 109 33.60 -6.01 -3.63
N LYS A 110 34.28 -5.02 -3.03
CA LYS A 110 34.35 -3.62 -3.49
C LYS A 110 34.69 -3.55 -4.98
N THR A 111 33.87 -2.86 -5.76
CA THR A 111 34.14 -2.52 -7.16
C THR A 111 35.15 -1.37 -7.21
N LEU A 112 36.24 -1.55 -7.97
CA LEU A 112 37.19 -0.48 -8.31
C LEU A 112 36.55 0.47 -9.34
N LYS A 113 36.92 1.76 -9.26
CA LYS A 113 36.41 2.86 -10.09
C LYS A 113 36.78 2.67 -11.57
N ASN A 114 35.83 2.85 -12.49
CA ASN A 114 36.08 2.86 -13.93
C ASN A 114 36.67 4.21 -14.40
N LYS A 115 37.62 4.14 -15.33
CA LYS A 115 38.12 5.26 -16.15
C LYS A 115 37.18 5.52 -17.36
N PRO A 116 37.22 6.72 -17.99
CA PRO A 116 36.38 7.05 -19.14
C PRO A 116 36.89 6.39 -20.43
N ILE A 117 35.96 5.99 -21.31
CA ILE A 117 36.22 5.53 -22.68
C ILE A 117 35.64 6.58 -23.65
N HIS A 118 36.43 6.88 -24.68
CA HIS A 118 36.20 7.87 -25.72
C HIS A 118 35.18 7.40 -26.77
N ASP A 119 34.32 8.31 -27.22
CA ASP A 119 33.33 8.10 -28.28
C ASP A 119 33.98 7.98 -29.66
N THR A 120 33.47 7.06 -30.47
CA THR A 120 33.26 7.17 -31.93
C THR A 120 32.56 5.89 -32.40
N ASN A 121 31.30 6.00 -32.86
CA ASN A 121 30.88 5.52 -34.18
C ASN A 121 29.36 5.71 -34.38
N THR A 122 29.08 6.17 -35.59
CA THR A 122 27.81 6.59 -36.19
C THR A 122 26.79 5.46 -36.29
N VAL A 123 25.54 5.73 -35.90
CA VAL A 123 24.40 4.80 -36.08
C VAL A 123 23.51 5.35 -37.19
N THR A 124 23.42 4.60 -38.29
CA THR A 124 22.45 4.82 -39.36
C THR A 124 21.05 4.50 -38.85
N THR A 125 20.10 5.42 -39.03
CA THR A 125 18.70 5.22 -38.62
C THR A 125 17.82 5.15 -39.87
N ASN A 126 17.06 4.06 -40.00
CA ASN A 126 16.02 3.95 -41.03
C ASN A 126 14.66 4.24 -40.41
N ASN A 127 13.87 5.05 -41.12
CA ASN A 127 12.56 5.49 -40.69
C ASN A 127 11.51 4.37 -40.85
N ARG A 128 10.78 4.06 -39.78
CA ARG A 128 9.79 2.96 -39.73
C ARG A 128 8.44 3.32 -40.37
N TYR A 129 8.25 4.56 -40.80
CA TYR A 129 6.95 5.07 -41.26
C TYR A 129 6.82 5.22 -42.78
N GLU A 130 7.69 4.60 -43.57
CA GLU A 130 7.67 4.71 -45.03
C GLU A 130 6.44 4.03 -45.69
N CYS A 131 5.66 3.22 -44.97
CA CYS A 131 4.55 2.44 -45.53
C CYS A 131 3.16 2.90 -45.04
N LEU A 132 2.88 4.21 -45.03
CA LEU A 132 1.55 4.74 -44.72
C LEU A 132 1.11 5.81 -45.73
N THR A 133 1.05 5.44 -47.01
CA THR A 133 0.29 6.18 -48.03
C THR A 133 -0.55 5.20 -48.83
N ILE A 134 -1.62 4.69 -48.22
CA ILE A 134 -2.79 4.21 -48.96
C ILE A 134 -4.01 4.74 -48.20
N GLU A 135 -4.67 5.71 -48.80
CA GLU A 135 -5.95 6.25 -48.37
C GLU A 135 -7.05 5.27 -48.82
N ASP A 136 -7.69 4.58 -47.88
CA ASP A 136 -8.94 3.87 -48.15
C ASP A 136 -10.09 4.58 -47.41
N HIS A 137 -10.96 5.18 -48.21
CA HIS A 137 -12.23 5.74 -47.79
C HIS A 137 -13.26 4.61 -47.62
N THR A 138 -13.64 4.30 -46.39
CA THR A 138 -14.91 3.60 -46.11
C THR A 138 -15.69 4.30 -44.99
N PRO A 139 -17.03 4.49 -45.12
CA PRO A 139 -17.83 5.27 -44.20
C PRO A 139 -18.02 4.57 -42.84
N PRO A 140 -18.35 5.32 -41.76
CA PRO A 140 -18.42 4.77 -40.41
C PRO A 140 -19.72 3.99 -40.20
N ASP A 141 -19.59 2.70 -39.92
CA ASP A 141 -20.68 1.87 -39.39
C ASP A 141 -20.75 2.05 -37.87
N ASN A 142 -21.80 2.73 -37.41
CA ASN A 142 -22.12 2.90 -36.00
C ASN A 142 -22.66 1.57 -35.46
N ASN A 143 -21.78 0.80 -34.82
CA ASN A 143 -22.21 -0.34 -34.01
C ASN A 143 -21.59 -0.23 -32.62
N ASP A 144 -22.31 0.47 -31.73
CA ASP A 144 -22.08 0.49 -30.28
C ASP A 144 -22.39 -0.89 -29.69
N ASN A 145 -21.50 -1.84 -29.93
CA ASN A 145 -21.45 -3.08 -29.16
C ASN A 145 -20.58 -2.80 -27.92
N PRO A 146 -21.09 -2.96 -26.68
CA PRO A 146 -20.29 -2.79 -25.48
C PRO A 146 -19.18 -3.84 -25.51
N THR A 147 -17.95 -3.40 -25.79
CA THR A 147 -16.80 -4.29 -25.80
C THR A 147 -16.70 -4.94 -24.42
N PRO A 148 -16.65 -6.27 -24.31
CA PRO A 148 -16.60 -6.93 -23.01
C PRO A 148 -15.41 -6.35 -22.23
N ALA A 149 -15.70 -5.85 -21.01
CA ALA A 149 -14.71 -5.22 -20.17
C ALA A 149 -13.55 -6.18 -19.94
N ARG A 150 -12.41 -5.92 -20.60
CA ARG A 150 -11.24 -6.80 -20.52
C ARG A 150 -10.78 -6.86 -19.08
N GLU A 151 -10.76 -8.06 -18.51
CA GLU A 151 -10.27 -8.27 -17.16
C GLU A 151 -8.82 -7.76 -17.04
N PRO A 152 -8.49 -7.05 -15.93
CA PRO A 152 -7.16 -6.52 -15.76
C PRO A 152 -6.15 -7.67 -15.62
N LYS A 153 -5.13 -7.69 -16.49
CA LYS A 153 -4.06 -8.69 -16.41
C LYS A 153 -3.38 -8.68 -15.02
N PRO A 154 -3.00 -9.85 -14.49
CA PRO A 154 -2.28 -9.95 -13.22
C PRO A 154 -0.90 -9.27 -13.29
N PRO A 155 -0.32 -8.90 -12.14
CA PRO A 155 1.01 -8.32 -12.12
C PRO A 155 2.08 -9.35 -12.49
N PRO A 156 3.26 -8.88 -12.92
CA PRO A 156 4.37 -9.75 -13.25
C PRO A 156 4.96 -10.46 -12.03
N ILE A 157 5.49 -11.66 -12.26
CA ILE A 157 6.32 -12.41 -11.32
C ILE A 157 7.77 -12.31 -11.77
N PHE A 158 8.66 -11.92 -10.88
CA PHE A 158 10.10 -11.79 -11.16
C PHE A 158 10.87 -12.88 -10.43
N VAL A 159 11.36 -13.85 -11.20
CA VAL A 159 12.19 -14.97 -10.72
C VAL A 159 13.65 -14.58 -10.78
N HIS A 160 14.39 -14.78 -9.68
CA HIS A 160 15.78 -14.33 -9.53
C HIS A 160 16.77 -15.49 -9.64
N GLY A 161 17.96 -15.24 -10.17
CA GLY A 161 19.04 -16.24 -10.19
C GLY A 161 18.81 -17.38 -11.19
N VAL A 162 18.09 -17.15 -12.28
CA VAL A 162 17.85 -18.16 -13.31
C VAL A 162 19.15 -18.41 -14.09
N VAL A 163 19.76 -19.58 -13.92
CA VAL A 163 20.96 -20.02 -14.65
C VAL A 163 20.58 -20.85 -15.86
N ASN A 164 19.57 -21.73 -15.73
CA ASN A 164 19.09 -22.56 -16.83
C ASN A 164 17.61 -22.22 -17.15
N TYR A 165 17.43 -21.39 -18.18
CA TYR A 165 16.11 -20.94 -18.63
C TYR A 165 15.24 -22.10 -19.14
N ARG A 166 15.82 -23.04 -19.90
CA ARG A 166 15.09 -24.16 -20.49
C ARG A 166 14.45 -25.03 -19.43
N GLU A 167 15.18 -25.33 -18.36
CA GLU A 167 14.69 -26.20 -17.29
C GLU A 167 13.61 -25.50 -16.46
N MET A 168 13.76 -24.19 -16.19
CA MET A 168 12.70 -23.39 -15.57
C MET A 168 11.40 -23.44 -16.40
N VAL A 169 11.49 -23.26 -17.71
CA VAL A 169 10.32 -23.29 -18.60
C VAL A 169 9.65 -24.65 -18.60
N LYS A 170 10.40 -25.75 -18.65
CA LYS A 170 9.83 -27.10 -18.54
C LYS A 170 9.05 -27.28 -17.24
N GLN A 171 9.58 -26.82 -16.11
CA GLN A 171 8.88 -26.92 -14.83
C GLN A 171 7.59 -26.10 -14.79
N ILE A 172 7.55 -24.95 -15.47
CA ILE A 172 6.36 -24.12 -15.59
C ILE A 172 5.33 -24.78 -16.52
N GLN A 173 5.76 -25.37 -17.64
CA GLN A 173 4.90 -26.04 -18.62
C GLN A 173 4.12 -27.22 -18.04
N VAL A 174 4.66 -27.89 -17.02
CA VAL A 174 3.94 -28.96 -16.29
C VAL A 174 2.72 -28.43 -15.55
N LEU A 175 2.73 -27.15 -15.15
CA LEU A 175 1.69 -26.53 -14.33
C LEU A 175 0.69 -25.73 -15.14
N VAL A 176 1.15 -25.13 -16.24
CA VAL A 176 0.43 -24.11 -17.00
C VAL A 176 0.76 -24.26 -18.48
N GLU A 177 -0.27 -24.20 -19.32
CA GLU A 177 -0.12 -24.21 -20.78
C GLU A 177 0.69 -23.00 -21.29
N HIS A 178 1.42 -23.19 -22.40
CA HIS A 178 2.34 -22.20 -22.94
C HIS A 178 1.65 -20.88 -23.36
N GLU A 179 0.36 -20.90 -23.67
CA GLU A 179 -0.42 -19.73 -24.09
C GLU A 179 -0.85 -18.83 -22.93
N GLN A 180 -0.81 -19.34 -21.69
CA GLN A 180 -1.31 -18.64 -20.50
C GLN A 180 -0.26 -17.71 -19.87
N TYR A 181 0.99 -17.77 -20.31
CA TYR A 181 2.07 -16.92 -19.81
C TYR A 181 3.10 -16.61 -20.89
N TYR A 182 3.85 -15.54 -20.68
CA TYR A 182 5.02 -15.22 -21.50
C TYR A 182 6.14 -14.64 -20.64
N THR A 183 7.38 -14.88 -21.03
CA THR A 183 8.57 -14.52 -20.26
C THR A 183 9.36 -13.40 -20.96
N LYS A 184 10.09 -12.62 -20.16
CA LYS A 184 11.10 -11.66 -20.62
C LYS A 184 12.34 -11.80 -19.76
N SER A 185 13.48 -12.06 -20.38
CA SER A 185 14.77 -12.08 -19.69
C SER A 185 15.23 -10.66 -19.40
N LEU A 186 15.64 -10.41 -18.16
CA LEU A 186 16.17 -9.14 -17.68
C LEU A 186 17.62 -9.33 -17.23
N ALA A 187 18.30 -8.21 -16.94
CA ALA A 187 19.65 -8.23 -16.38
C ALA A 187 19.71 -8.98 -15.04
N ASN A 188 20.91 -9.41 -14.66
CA ASN A 188 21.21 -10.08 -13.38
C ASN A 188 20.50 -11.43 -13.18
N ASN A 189 20.35 -12.22 -14.25
CA ASN A 189 19.71 -13.54 -14.22
C ASN A 189 18.28 -13.48 -13.68
N VAL A 190 17.55 -12.41 -14.00
CA VAL A 190 16.15 -12.24 -13.60
C VAL A 190 15.27 -12.55 -14.79
N VAL A 191 14.26 -13.39 -14.60
CA VAL A 191 13.22 -13.62 -15.61
C VAL A 191 11.90 -13.04 -15.10
N LYS A 192 11.30 -12.19 -15.94
CA LYS A 192 9.97 -11.63 -15.70
C LYS A 192 8.94 -12.51 -16.41
N ILE A 193 8.01 -13.06 -15.65
CA ILE A 193 6.88 -13.85 -16.14
C ILE A 193 5.63 -12.98 -16.07
N ASN A 194 4.90 -12.86 -17.18
CA ASN A 194 3.61 -12.21 -17.23
C ASN A 194 2.56 -13.28 -17.52
N CYS A 195 1.50 -13.32 -16.70
CA CYS A 195 0.39 -14.27 -16.88
C CYS A 195 -0.78 -13.55 -17.54
N ASN A 196 -1.61 -14.28 -18.28
CA ASN A 196 -2.81 -13.73 -18.91
C ASN A 196 -4.00 -13.68 -17.95
N THR A 197 -4.15 -14.67 -17.07
CA THR A 197 -5.27 -14.80 -16.12
C THR A 197 -4.81 -14.76 -14.66
N PRO A 198 -5.62 -14.21 -13.73
CA PRO A 198 -5.32 -14.22 -12.30
C PRO A 198 -5.14 -15.62 -11.71
N ASP A 199 -5.86 -16.61 -12.22
CA ASP A 199 -5.77 -17.99 -11.72
C ASP A 199 -4.43 -18.65 -12.05
N THR A 200 -3.94 -18.43 -13.27
CA THR A 200 -2.57 -18.84 -13.66
C THR A 200 -1.54 -18.21 -12.75
N TYR A 201 -1.70 -16.92 -12.45
CA TYR A 201 -0.84 -16.21 -11.53
C TYR A 201 -0.86 -16.83 -10.12
N ARG A 202 -2.03 -17.10 -9.55
CA ARG A 202 -2.17 -17.73 -8.22
C ARG A 202 -1.53 -19.11 -8.18
N LYS A 203 -1.76 -19.94 -9.20
CA LYS A 203 -1.17 -21.29 -9.33
C LYS A 203 0.36 -21.21 -9.32
N LEU A 204 0.95 -20.35 -10.15
CA LEU A 204 2.41 -20.19 -10.23
C LEU A 204 3.01 -19.65 -8.93
N VAL A 205 2.40 -18.64 -8.31
CA VAL A 205 2.91 -18.07 -7.05
C VAL A 205 2.88 -19.11 -5.92
N ARG A 206 1.82 -19.93 -5.85
CA ARG A 206 1.71 -21.03 -4.88
C ARG A 206 2.83 -22.05 -5.09
N GLU A 207 2.98 -22.55 -6.32
CA GLU A 207 4.00 -23.53 -6.67
C GLU A 207 5.42 -23.02 -6.42
N PHE A 208 5.69 -21.75 -6.76
CA PHE A 208 7.00 -21.15 -6.50
C PHE A 208 7.28 -20.99 -5.02
N LYS A 209 6.26 -20.78 -4.20
CA LYS A 209 6.41 -20.72 -2.75
C LYS A 209 6.69 -22.10 -2.17
N GLU A 210 5.95 -23.12 -2.60
CA GLU A 210 6.10 -24.52 -2.17
C GLU A 210 7.48 -25.08 -2.54
N LYS A 211 7.94 -24.84 -3.78
CA LYS A 211 9.28 -25.24 -4.26
C LYS A 211 10.41 -24.33 -3.76
N ASN A 212 10.11 -23.35 -2.89
CA ASN A 212 11.06 -22.36 -2.37
C ASN A 212 11.84 -21.60 -3.46
N ILE A 213 11.23 -21.38 -4.62
CA ILE A 213 11.82 -20.64 -5.73
C ILE A 213 11.92 -19.17 -5.34
N TYR A 214 13.09 -18.58 -5.54
CA TYR A 214 13.32 -17.16 -5.22
C TYR A 214 12.67 -16.24 -6.23
N HIS A 215 11.57 -15.63 -5.83
CA HIS A 215 10.82 -14.71 -6.65
C HIS A 215 10.31 -13.51 -5.84
N HIS A 216 9.83 -12.48 -6.54
CA HIS A 216 8.95 -11.48 -5.95
C HIS A 216 7.89 -11.08 -6.97
N THR A 217 6.79 -10.55 -6.48
CA THR A 217 5.66 -10.13 -7.30
C THR A 217 4.86 -9.05 -6.57
N TYR A 218 3.60 -8.83 -6.95
CA TYR A 218 2.76 -7.75 -6.46
C TYR A 218 1.34 -8.23 -6.18
N GLN A 219 0.63 -7.49 -5.35
CA GLN A 219 -0.78 -7.75 -5.10
C GLN A 219 -1.61 -7.64 -6.40
N LEU A 220 -2.51 -8.60 -6.62
CA LEU A 220 -3.50 -8.52 -7.69
C LEU A 220 -4.39 -7.29 -7.50
N LYS A 221 -4.86 -6.71 -8.61
CA LYS A 221 -5.71 -5.52 -8.55
C LYS A 221 -7.05 -5.81 -7.85
N GLU A 222 -7.61 -6.99 -8.10
CA GLU A 222 -8.86 -7.48 -7.48
C GLU A 222 -8.72 -7.82 -5.99
N ASP A 223 -7.51 -8.08 -5.50
CA ASP A 223 -7.27 -8.30 -4.08
C ASP A 223 -7.02 -6.99 -3.32
N ARG A 224 -6.75 -5.88 -4.02
CA ARG A 224 -6.38 -4.60 -3.42
C ARG A 224 -7.63 -3.85 -2.97
N ALA A 225 -7.83 -3.78 -1.66
CA ALA A 225 -8.91 -2.98 -1.08
C ALA A 225 -8.82 -1.51 -1.49
N TYR A 226 -9.98 -0.87 -1.62
CA TYR A 226 -10.10 0.54 -1.89
C TYR A 226 -10.14 1.31 -0.57
N ARG A 227 -9.01 1.85 -0.17
CA ARG A 227 -8.87 2.54 1.12
C ARG A 227 -9.35 3.98 1.04
N ILE A 228 -10.12 4.40 2.03
CA ILE A 228 -10.60 5.77 2.25
C ILE A 228 -10.31 6.21 3.69
N VAL A 229 -10.42 7.52 3.92
CA VAL A 229 -10.30 8.13 5.24
C VAL A 229 -11.58 8.89 5.54
N ILE A 230 -12.27 8.51 6.61
CA ILE A 230 -13.45 9.23 7.11
C ILE A 230 -12.98 10.17 8.22
N ARG A 231 -13.18 11.48 8.03
CA ARG A 231 -12.85 12.53 9.01
C ARG A 231 -14.12 13.03 9.70
N TYR A 232 -13.91 13.67 10.86
CA TYR A 232 -14.96 14.28 11.68
C TYR A 232 -15.95 13.27 12.28
N LEU A 233 -15.53 12.01 12.42
CA LEU A 233 -16.31 10.95 13.03
C LEU A 233 -15.74 10.61 14.39
N HIS A 234 -16.52 10.78 15.47
CA HIS A 234 -16.03 10.60 16.83
C HIS A 234 -15.48 9.18 17.04
N TYR A 235 -14.32 9.06 17.69
CA TYR A 235 -13.63 7.76 17.83
C TYR A 235 -14.42 6.69 18.59
N SER A 236 -15.39 7.10 19.43
CA SER A 236 -16.26 6.18 20.17
C SER A 236 -17.42 5.64 19.34
N THR A 237 -17.53 6.02 18.06
CA THR A 237 -18.54 5.46 17.16
C THR A 237 -18.25 3.98 16.96
N ASP A 238 -19.29 3.16 17.06
CA ASP A 238 -19.16 1.72 16.88
C ASP A 238 -18.74 1.39 15.44
N ILE A 239 -17.91 0.35 15.29
CA ILE A 239 -17.39 -0.06 14.00
C ILE A 239 -18.50 -0.72 13.16
N ASP A 240 -19.40 -1.46 13.80
CA ASP A 240 -20.50 -2.15 13.12
C ASP A 240 -21.53 -1.14 12.60
N ASP A 241 -21.82 -0.07 13.36
CA ASP A 241 -22.65 1.06 12.91
C ASP A 241 -22.13 1.69 11.61
N ILE A 242 -20.82 1.93 11.53
CA ILE A 242 -20.17 2.50 10.34
C ILE A 242 -20.27 1.52 9.18
N LYS A 243 -20.06 0.23 9.45
CA LYS A 243 -20.07 -0.84 8.46
C LYS A 243 -21.46 -1.03 7.86
N GLU A 244 -22.50 -1.06 8.68
CA GLU A 244 -23.90 -1.19 8.26
C GLU A 244 -24.35 0.02 7.44
N GLU A 245 -24.01 1.23 7.86
CA GLU A 245 -24.39 2.44 7.13
C GLU A 245 -23.70 2.52 5.76
N LEU A 246 -22.40 2.19 5.68
CA LEU A 246 -21.70 2.13 4.40
C LEU A 246 -22.27 1.02 3.51
N LEU A 247 -22.65 -0.12 4.07
CA LEU A 247 -23.31 -1.20 3.33
C LEU A 247 -24.67 -0.74 2.77
N ARG A 248 -25.46 -0.02 3.57
CA ARG A 248 -26.75 0.58 3.16
C ARG A 248 -26.59 1.59 2.01
N LEU A 249 -25.46 2.29 1.98
CA LEU A 249 -25.08 3.20 0.89
C LEU A 249 -24.45 2.49 -0.31
N GLY A 250 -24.43 1.14 -0.32
CA GLY A 250 -23.94 0.34 -1.44
C GLY A 250 -22.42 0.09 -1.46
N HIS A 251 -21.74 0.31 -0.34
CA HIS A 251 -20.30 0.10 -0.20
C HIS A 251 -19.98 -1.03 0.78
N LYS A 252 -19.49 -2.16 0.25
CA LYS A 252 -19.08 -3.29 1.09
C LYS A 252 -17.73 -3.01 1.73
N VAL A 253 -17.70 -3.03 3.06
CA VAL A 253 -16.49 -2.78 3.85
C VAL A 253 -15.76 -4.09 4.17
N ARG A 254 -14.44 -4.09 3.95
CA ARG A 254 -13.52 -5.17 4.34
C ARG A 254 -12.98 -4.99 5.75
N ASN A 255 -12.57 -3.78 6.11
CA ASN A 255 -11.90 -3.50 7.38
C ASN A 255 -12.03 -2.02 7.77
N ILE A 256 -12.13 -1.74 9.07
CA ILE A 256 -12.22 -0.38 9.64
C ILE A 256 -11.22 -0.28 10.79
N ILE A 257 -10.42 0.80 10.81
CA ILE A 257 -9.41 1.04 11.84
C ILE A 257 -9.51 2.50 12.29
N ASN A 258 -9.70 2.74 13.59
CA ASN A 258 -9.60 4.08 14.15
C ASN A 258 -8.16 4.62 14.06
N VAL A 259 -8.00 5.85 13.59
CA VAL A 259 -6.69 6.48 13.50
C VAL A 259 -6.26 6.98 14.86
N ARG A 260 -5.04 6.67 15.28
CA ARG A 260 -4.47 7.13 16.54
C ARG A 260 -3.39 8.18 16.33
N ASN A 261 -3.27 9.11 17.27
CA ASN A 261 -2.16 10.04 17.33
C ASN A 261 -0.84 9.26 17.38
N ARG A 262 0.13 9.65 16.53
CA ARG A 262 1.41 8.94 16.42
C ARG A 262 2.20 8.97 17.74
N LEU A 263 2.16 10.08 18.46
CA LEU A 263 2.92 10.31 19.69
C LEU A 263 2.13 9.84 20.91
N THR A 264 0.95 10.41 21.15
CA THR A 264 0.16 10.14 22.38
C THR A 264 -0.58 8.80 22.36
N LYS A 265 -0.74 8.18 21.18
CA LYS A 265 -1.52 6.94 20.97
C LYS A 265 -3.02 7.05 21.23
N GLU A 266 -3.49 8.25 21.53
CA GLU A 266 -4.90 8.55 21.72
C GLU A 266 -5.67 8.41 20.40
N PRO A 267 -6.93 7.95 20.46
CA PRO A 267 -7.78 7.84 19.29
C PRO A 267 -8.15 9.21 18.73
N LEU A 268 -8.22 9.32 17.41
CA LEU A 268 -8.63 10.53 16.70
C LEU A 268 -10.05 10.35 16.16
N ASN A 269 -10.73 11.47 15.92
CA ASN A 269 -12.04 11.49 15.27
C ASN A 269 -11.93 11.25 13.75
N MET A 270 -11.31 10.13 13.40
CA MET A 270 -10.98 9.75 12.04
C MET A 270 -10.82 8.23 11.96
N PHE A 271 -11.34 7.64 10.89
CA PHE A 271 -11.26 6.21 10.62
C PHE A 271 -10.67 5.95 9.26
N PHE A 272 -9.85 4.93 9.20
CA PHE A 272 -9.42 4.33 7.96
C PHE A 272 -10.35 3.18 7.60
N VAL A 273 -10.89 3.22 6.39
CA VAL A 273 -11.83 2.19 5.91
C VAL A 273 -11.29 1.58 4.63
N ASP A 274 -11.21 0.26 4.60
CA ASP A 274 -10.85 -0.53 3.42
C ASP A 274 -12.14 -1.09 2.82
N LEU A 275 -12.52 -0.65 1.64
CA LEU A 275 -13.68 -1.16 0.90
C LEU A 275 -13.27 -2.35 0.02
N GLU A 276 -14.21 -3.26 -0.21
CA GLU A 276 -14.07 -4.28 -1.24
C GLU A 276 -13.94 -3.63 -2.64
N PRO A 277 -13.16 -4.18 -3.57
CA PRO A 277 -13.05 -3.65 -4.92
C PRO A 277 -14.38 -3.69 -5.65
N ALA A 278 -14.90 -2.52 -5.99
CA ALA A 278 -16.14 -2.34 -6.73
C ALA A 278 -16.02 -1.14 -7.68
N SER A 279 -16.80 -1.15 -8.76
CA SER A 279 -16.82 -0.08 -9.77
C SER A 279 -17.33 1.24 -9.20
N ASN A 280 -18.27 1.19 -8.25
CA ASN A 280 -18.88 2.35 -7.58
C ASN A 280 -18.02 2.94 -6.44
N ASN A 281 -16.84 2.40 -6.13
CA ASN A 281 -16.03 2.88 -4.99
C ASN A 281 -15.67 4.36 -5.03
N LYS A 282 -15.65 5.01 -6.21
CA LYS A 282 -15.41 6.46 -6.33
C LYS A 282 -16.58 7.30 -5.82
N GLU A 283 -17.79 6.75 -5.79
CA GLU A 283 -19.00 7.45 -5.39
C GLU A 283 -19.03 7.71 -3.89
N VAL A 284 -18.26 6.96 -3.11
CA VAL A 284 -18.14 7.12 -1.65
C VAL A 284 -17.76 8.55 -1.25
N TYR A 285 -16.99 9.27 -2.07
CA TYR A 285 -16.58 10.65 -1.79
C TYR A 285 -17.73 11.67 -1.86
N LYS A 286 -18.87 11.28 -2.42
CA LYS A 286 -20.09 12.11 -2.46
C LYS A 286 -20.84 12.09 -1.13
N ILE A 287 -20.58 11.11 -0.26
CA ILE A 287 -21.23 10.97 1.04
C ILE A 287 -20.77 12.11 1.96
N LYS A 288 -21.73 12.86 2.52
CA LYS A 288 -21.50 13.98 3.45
C LYS A 288 -21.94 13.71 4.88
N GLY A 289 -22.64 12.61 5.10
CA GLY A 289 -23.10 12.21 6.42
C GLY A 289 -23.23 10.70 6.53
N LEU A 290 -23.05 10.21 7.75
CA LEU A 290 -23.37 8.83 8.14
C LEU A 290 -24.34 8.93 9.31
N GLN A 291 -25.54 8.36 9.17
CA GLN A 291 -26.60 8.51 10.15
C GLN A 291 -26.87 10.00 10.46
N ASN A 292 -26.71 10.42 11.72
CA ASN A 292 -26.87 11.80 12.20
C ASN A 292 -25.55 12.59 12.29
N LYS A 293 -24.46 12.09 11.70
CA LYS A 293 -23.11 12.67 11.82
C LYS A 293 -22.63 13.23 10.49
N ILE A 294 -22.22 14.50 10.48
CA ILE A 294 -21.61 15.15 9.31
C ILE A 294 -20.15 14.70 9.22
N ILE A 295 -19.75 14.24 8.04
CA ILE A 295 -18.41 13.69 7.82
C ILE A 295 -17.79 14.20 6.51
N GLU A 296 -16.49 14.00 6.38
CA GLU A 296 -15.76 14.18 5.13
C GLU A 296 -14.99 12.92 4.79
N ILE A 297 -15.13 12.42 3.55
CA ILE A 297 -14.42 11.25 3.06
C ILE A 297 -13.32 11.71 2.09
N GLU A 298 -12.08 11.39 2.42
CA GLU A 298 -10.89 11.73 1.64
C GLU A 298 -10.17 10.47 1.13
N PRO A 299 -9.46 10.54 0.00
CA PRO A 299 -8.47 9.52 -0.34
C PRO A 299 -7.33 9.51 0.70
N PRO A 300 -6.69 8.35 0.95
CA PRO A 300 -5.53 8.28 1.82
C PRO A 300 -4.43 9.18 1.29
N ARG A 301 -3.87 10.03 2.16
CA ARG A 301 -2.72 10.87 1.80
C ARG A 301 -1.57 9.97 1.38
N THR A 302 -1.23 9.98 0.08
CA THR A 302 -0.05 9.30 -0.41
C THR A 302 1.18 10.11 -0.02
N THR A 303 2.00 9.58 0.89
CA THR A 303 3.24 10.22 1.33
C THR A 303 4.23 10.32 0.15
N THR A 304 4.39 11.53 -0.38
CA THR A 304 5.47 12.08 -1.24
C THR A 304 5.87 11.26 -2.48
N LYS A 305 5.91 11.93 -3.65
CA LYS A 305 6.34 11.42 -4.99
C LYS A 305 7.63 10.59 -5.04
N ASN A 306 8.43 10.55 -3.96
CA ASN A 306 9.73 9.87 -3.86
C ASN A 306 9.78 8.73 -2.82
N TYR A 307 8.65 8.30 -2.25
CA TYR A 307 8.65 7.18 -1.30
C TYR A 307 8.60 5.83 -2.04
N MET A 308 9.76 5.18 -2.17
CA MET A 308 9.83 3.79 -2.66
C MET A 308 9.78 2.82 -1.47
N ILE A 309 8.82 1.90 -1.50
CA ILE A 309 8.71 0.86 -0.48
C ILE A 309 9.97 0.00 -0.45
N GLN A 310 10.47 -0.29 0.75
CA GLN A 310 11.59 -1.19 0.97
C GLN A 310 11.08 -2.52 1.53
N CYS A 311 11.45 -3.61 0.89
CA CYS A 311 11.06 -4.95 1.31
C CYS A 311 11.80 -5.33 2.60
N MET A 312 11.07 -5.52 3.70
CA MET A 312 11.67 -5.90 4.99
C MET A 312 12.24 -7.33 5.03
N ARG A 313 11.99 -8.14 3.99
CA ARG A 313 12.59 -9.47 3.84
C ARG A 313 13.98 -9.39 3.22
N CYS A 314 14.09 -8.87 1.99
CA CYS A 314 15.34 -8.86 1.23
C CYS A 314 16.04 -7.50 1.13
N GLN A 315 15.51 -6.47 1.80
CA GLN A 315 15.97 -5.06 1.80
C GLN A 315 15.92 -4.30 0.47
N GLN A 316 15.51 -4.96 -0.61
CA GLN A 316 15.42 -4.35 -1.93
C GLN A 316 14.19 -3.43 -2.03
N TYR A 317 14.25 -2.45 -2.91
CA TYR A 317 13.16 -1.50 -3.08
C TYR A 317 12.15 -1.95 -4.14
N GLY A 318 10.94 -1.39 -4.09
CA GLY A 318 9.90 -1.53 -5.11
C GLY A 318 8.91 -2.66 -4.89
N HIS A 319 8.98 -3.41 -3.79
CA HIS A 319 7.98 -4.42 -3.42
C HIS A 319 7.92 -4.62 -1.90
N SER A 320 6.83 -5.23 -1.41
CA SER A 320 6.63 -5.50 0.03
C SER A 320 7.12 -6.89 0.43
N LYS A 321 7.25 -7.13 1.74
CA LYS A 321 7.61 -8.45 2.30
C LYS A 321 6.58 -9.53 1.93
N SER A 322 5.29 -9.19 1.87
CA SER A 322 4.21 -10.17 1.63
C SER A 322 4.27 -10.83 0.26
N TYR A 323 4.84 -10.14 -0.73
CA TYR A 323 4.99 -10.64 -2.11
C TYR A 323 6.46 -10.90 -2.47
N CYS A 324 7.27 -11.27 -1.48
CA CYS A 324 8.69 -11.55 -1.64
C CYS A 324 9.02 -12.94 -1.09
N ASN A 325 9.59 -13.80 -1.92
CA ASN A 325 10.15 -15.08 -1.51
C ASN A 325 11.68 -15.14 -1.67
N ARG A 326 12.36 -13.99 -1.69
CA ARG A 326 13.82 -13.95 -1.71
C ARG A 326 14.41 -14.28 -0.34
N PRO A 327 15.68 -14.70 -0.24
CA PRO A 327 16.34 -14.87 1.05
C PRO A 327 16.29 -13.61 1.92
N PHE A 328 16.27 -13.81 3.24
CA PHE A 328 16.34 -12.70 4.16
C PHE A 328 17.66 -11.94 4.03
N ALA A 329 17.59 -10.63 4.26
CA ALA A 329 18.74 -9.77 4.46
C ALA A 329 18.47 -8.88 5.68
N CYS A 330 19.38 -8.92 6.65
CA CYS A 330 19.26 -8.16 7.88
C CYS A 330 19.49 -6.67 7.63
N VAL A 331 18.57 -5.81 8.10
CA VAL A 331 18.68 -4.34 7.96
C VAL A 331 19.97 -3.80 8.60
N LYS A 332 20.42 -4.43 9.70
CA LYS A 332 21.51 -3.93 10.55
C LYS A 332 22.90 -4.39 10.11
N CYS A 333 23.04 -5.58 9.53
CA CYS A 333 24.36 -6.14 9.16
C CYS A 333 24.45 -6.70 7.74
N GLY A 334 23.34 -6.78 6.99
CA GLY A 334 23.32 -7.41 5.67
C GLY A 334 23.47 -8.92 5.65
N GLY A 335 23.46 -9.58 6.82
CA GLY A 335 23.50 -11.05 6.92
C GLY A 335 22.22 -11.74 6.46
N SER A 336 22.31 -13.03 6.13
CA SER A 336 21.22 -13.85 5.60
C SER A 336 20.28 -14.39 6.69
N HIS A 337 19.71 -13.50 7.51
CA HIS A 337 18.76 -13.82 8.58
C HIS A 337 17.71 -12.72 8.71
N ASN A 338 16.59 -13.02 9.39
CA ASN A 338 15.58 -12.02 9.69
C ASN A 338 16.14 -11.01 10.69
N THR A 339 15.78 -9.73 10.54
CA THR A 339 16.34 -8.65 11.37
C THR A 339 16.02 -8.82 12.86
N THR A 340 14.95 -9.53 13.20
CA THR A 340 14.55 -9.86 14.58
C THR A 340 15.44 -10.92 15.23
N GLU A 341 16.00 -11.85 14.45
CA GLU A 341 16.90 -12.91 14.92
C GLU A 341 18.36 -12.44 15.07
N GLY A 342 18.68 -11.29 14.49
CA GLY A 342 20.05 -10.78 14.47
C GLY A 342 20.52 -10.34 15.86
N LYS A 343 21.52 -11.05 16.43
CA LYS A 343 22.16 -10.76 17.72
C LYS A 343 23.11 -9.55 17.71
N LYS A 344 22.97 -8.65 16.73
CA LYS A 344 23.90 -7.52 16.58
C LYS A 344 23.76 -6.54 17.74
N SER A 345 24.84 -6.34 18.50
CA SER A 345 24.88 -5.36 19.59
C SER A 345 24.84 -3.94 19.05
N ARG A 346 24.32 -3.01 19.87
CA ARG A 346 24.21 -1.57 19.53
C ARG A 346 25.55 -0.91 19.20
N ASN A 347 26.66 -1.49 19.67
CA ASN A 347 28.00 -0.91 19.58
C ASN A 347 28.77 -1.34 18.31
N THR A 348 28.22 -2.26 17.51
CA THR A 348 28.90 -2.70 16.27
C THR A 348 28.42 -1.87 15.07
N PRO A 349 29.33 -1.36 14.21
CA PRO A 349 28.97 -0.55 13.05
C PRO A 349 27.98 -1.27 12.14
N ALA A 350 26.91 -0.59 11.74
CA ALA A 350 25.92 -1.14 10.81
C ALA A 350 26.57 -1.48 9.45
N LYS A 351 26.00 -2.43 8.72
CA LYS A 351 26.44 -2.73 7.35
C LYS A 351 25.23 -2.84 6.44
N CYS A 352 25.20 -2.00 5.41
CA CYS A 352 24.09 -1.92 4.48
C CYS A 352 24.05 -3.16 3.57
N ALA A 353 22.91 -3.84 3.51
CA ALA A 353 22.69 -5.00 2.63
C ALA A 353 22.76 -4.67 1.13
N LEU A 354 22.62 -3.39 0.76
CA LEU A 354 22.52 -2.94 -0.64
C LEU A 354 23.83 -2.38 -1.17
N CYS A 355 24.45 -1.42 -0.46
CA CYS A 355 25.70 -0.79 -0.88
C CYS A 355 26.94 -1.27 -0.12
N GLY A 356 26.77 -1.98 1.01
CA GLY A 356 27.86 -2.45 1.85
C GLY A 356 28.51 -1.38 2.75
N GLY A 357 28.02 -0.14 2.76
CA GLY A 357 28.52 0.95 3.61
C GLY A 357 28.11 0.85 5.08
N ASP A 358 28.71 1.70 5.91
CA ASP A 358 28.62 1.67 7.39
C ASP A 358 27.34 2.32 7.94
N HIS A 359 26.19 1.91 7.42
CA HIS A 359 24.88 2.38 7.84
C HIS A 359 23.84 1.26 7.67
N PRO A 360 22.68 1.31 8.36
CA PRO A 360 21.64 0.31 8.14
C PRO A 360 21.03 0.41 6.74
N ALA A 361 20.46 -0.68 6.24
CA ALA A 361 19.92 -0.74 4.87
C ALA A 361 18.72 0.22 4.64
N ASN A 362 18.06 0.67 5.70
CA ASN A 362 16.93 1.60 5.64
C ASN A 362 17.34 3.09 5.66
N TYR A 363 18.64 3.38 5.76
CA TYR A 363 19.14 4.75 5.78
C TYR A 363 18.89 5.45 4.43
N LYS A 364 18.17 6.58 4.47
CA LYS A 364 17.78 7.33 3.27
C LYS A 364 18.92 8.13 2.63
N GLY A 365 20.05 8.32 3.32
CA GLY A 365 21.26 8.86 2.71
C GLY A 365 22.11 7.82 1.95
N CYS A 366 21.66 6.57 1.85
CA CYS A 366 22.38 5.53 1.11
C CYS A 366 22.52 5.89 -0.38
N GLU A 367 23.73 5.81 -0.92
CA GLU A 367 23.98 6.07 -2.35
C GLU A 367 23.12 5.20 -3.28
N HIS A 368 22.93 3.92 -2.93
CA HIS A 368 22.06 3.02 -3.70
C HIS A 368 20.60 3.53 -3.72
N TYR A 369 20.10 4.07 -2.61
CA TYR A 369 18.77 4.66 -2.54
C TYR A 369 18.69 5.97 -3.33
N GLN A 370 19.68 6.85 -3.18
CA GLN A 370 19.74 8.11 -3.90
C GLN A 370 19.74 7.91 -5.42
N ARG A 371 20.54 6.96 -5.93
CA ARG A 371 20.54 6.61 -7.37
C ARG A 371 19.17 6.14 -7.87
N LEU A 372 18.43 5.35 -7.08
CA LEU A 372 17.09 4.90 -7.43
C LEU A 372 16.08 6.04 -7.51
N ILE A 373 16.12 6.96 -6.54
CA ILE A 373 15.22 8.12 -6.53
C ILE A 373 15.55 9.10 -7.67
N THR A 374 16.83 9.40 -7.91
CA THR A 374 17.24 10.28 -9.00
C THR A 374 16.94 9.68 -10.39
N GLY A 375 17.13 8.37 -10.56
CA GLY A 375 16.81 7.67 -11.80
C GLY A 375 15.32 7.70 -12.15
N ASN A 376 14.45 7.68 -11.14
CA ASN A 376 13.00 7.79 -11.33
C ASN A 376 12.52 9.21 -11.66
N ASN A 377 13.33 10.23 -11.35
CA ASN A 377 12.99 11.65 -11.55
C ASN A 377 13.56 12.24 -12.84
N LYS A 378 14.07 11.43 -13.78
CA LYS A 378 14.43 11.96 -15.09
C LYS A 378 13.17 12.56 -15.73
N PRO A 379 13.14 13.86 -16.05
CA PRO A 379 12.03 14.41 -16.81
C PRO A 379 11.93 13.60 -18.10
N ILE A 380 10.72 13.16 -18.45
CA ILE A 380 10.40 12.86 -19.83
C ILE A 380 10.78 14.15 -20.56
N THR A 381 11.91 14.15 -21.27
CA THR A 381 12.24 15.23 -22.18
C THR A 381 11.08 15.33 -23.13
N GLN A 382 10.26 16.36 -22.97
CA GLN A 382 9.34 16.79 -24.00
C GLN A 382 10.22 16.93 -25.24
N ARG A 383 9.97 16.12 -26.27
CA ARG A 383 10.56 16.36 -27.59
C ARG A 383 10.11 17.77 -27.95
N THR A 384 10.99 18.75 -27.80
CA THR A 384 10.77 20.09 -28.30
C THR A 384 10.56 19.92 -29.80
N ALA A 385 9.37 20.28 -30.27
CA ALA A 385 9.09 20.38 -31.69
C ALA A 385 10.13 21.37 -32.25
N ALA A 386 11.08 20.85 -33.01
CA ALA A 386 12.00 21.71 -33.75
C ALA A 386 11.16 22.43 -34.81
N THR A 387 10.91 23.71 -34.57
CA THR A 387 10.33 24.63 -35.55
C THR A 387 11.23 24.62 -36.78
N SER A 388 10.73 24.04 -37.87
CA SER A 388 11.43 24.04 -39.16
C SER A 388 11.42 25.47 -39.70
N THR A 389 12.51 26.20 -39.53
CA THR A 389 12.73 27.43 -40.28
C THR A 389 12.98 27.05 -41.73
N ASN A 390 12.03 27.44 -42.57
CA ASN A 390 12.01 27.24 -44.01
C ASN A 390 13.09 28.13 -44.63
N THR A 391 14.23 27.56 -45.04
CA THR A 391 15.21 28.26 -45.87
C THR A 391 15.11 27.75 -47.30
N ASN A 392 14.53 28.61 -48.15
CA ASN A 392 14.53 28.49 -49.61
C ASN A 392 15.96 28.29 -50.13
N ILE A 393 16.17 27.25 -50.93
CA ILE A 393 17.34 27.10 -51.80
C ILE A 393 16.83 27.09 -53.25
N PRO A 394 17.36 27.94 -54.14
CA PRO A 394 16.83 28.09 -55.48
C PRO A 394 17.22 26.93 -56.41
N HIS A 395 16.25 26.53 -57.22
CA HIS A 395 16.39 25.60 -58.34
C HIS A 395 17.49 26.04 -59.31
N LYS A 396 18.41 25.12 -59.63
CA LYS A 396 19.18 25.17 -60.88
C LYS A 396 18.83 23.95 -61.72
N THR A 397 18.08 24.21 -62.78
CA THR A 397 17.84 23.33 -63.91
C THR A 397 19.13 23.11 -64.69
N TYR A 398 19.40 21.89 -65.14
CA TYR A 398 19.79 21.61 -66.53
C TYR A 398 19.45 20.16 -66.87
N ASN A 399 18.80 20.01 -68.02
CA ASN A 399 18.43 18.80 -68.75
C ASN A 399 19.35 18.75 -70.01
N PRO A 400 19.43 17.66 -70.79
CA PRO A 400 18.96 16.29 -70.60
C PRO A 400 20.06 15.25 -70.31
#